data_AF-A0AA36N2P6-F1
#
_entry.id   AF-A0AA36N2P6-F1
#
_cell.length_a   1.000
_cell.length_b   1.000
_cell.length_c   1.000
_cell.angle_alpha   90.00
_cell.angle_beta   90.00
_cell.angle_gamma   90.00
#
_symmetry.space_group_name_H-M   'P 1'
#
loop_
_entity.id
_entity.type
_entity.pdbx_description
1 polymer ?
#
loop_
_entity_poly.entity_id
_entity_poly.type
_entity_poly.pdbx_seq_one_letter_code
_entity_poly.pdbx_strand_id
1 'polypeptide(L)'
;MAWDEKNRDEWAKRFLEQTFKDAVIPLEGTEGAKMSFFRVEVRGDCALAVKAGKPQPIFELKLELDWKVEQPIERGKSILEAKGQIQVTDFSSEDSSEPQMKLVCDNQMPPGATPAFKDLMDKLNGAVKSHGKGEVARILAEDFVVELKKQV
;
A
#
# COMPACT_ATOMS: atom_id res chain seq x y z
N MET A 1 -17.97 24.51 23.95
CA MET A 1 -17.96 23.03 23.94
C MET A 1 -16.57 22.62 23.50
N ALA A 2 -15.81 21.97 24.39
CA ALA A 2 -14.44 21.52 24.10
C ALA A 2 -14.50 20.38 23.08
N TRP A 3 -13.62 20.41 22.09
CA TRP A 3 -13.43 19.28 21.18
C TRP A 3 -12.74 18.20 22.00
N ASP A 4 -13.36 17.02 22.13
CA ASP A 4 -12.67 15.85 22.66
C ASP A 4 -11.88 15.24 21.50
N GLU A 5 -10.64 15.67 21.38
CA GLU A 5 -9.67 15.20 20.39
C GLU A 5 -8.76 14.17 21.04
N LYS A 6 -8.70 12.97 20.44
CA LYS A 6 -7.85 11.88 20.89
C LYS A 6 -6.74 11.65 19.88
N ASN A 7 -5.50 11.68 20.34
CA ASN A 7 -4.36 11.24 19.53
C ASN A 7 -4.51 9.75 19.17
N ARG A 8 -4.22 9.43 17.92
CA ARG A 8 -4.32 8.09 17.31
C ARG A 8 -3.06 7.72 16.52
N ASP A 9 -1.93 8.40 16.72
CA ASP A 9 -0.68 8.16 15.98
C ASP A 9 -0.22 6.71 16.09
N GLU A 10 -0.12 6.20 17.32
CA GLU A 10 0.33 4.83 17.57
C GLU A 10 -0.62 3.80 16.98
N TRP A 11 -1.92 4.06 17.09
CA TRP A 11 -2.94 3.18 16.52
C TRP A 11 -2.84 3.16 14.99
N ALA A 12 -2.76 4.34 14.36
CA ALA A 12 -2.71 4.46 12.91
C ALA A 12 -1.46 3.77 12.33
N LYS A 13 -0.29 4.01 12.95
CA LYS A 13 0.97 3.36 12.56
C LYS A 13 0.87 1.85 12.64
N ARG A 14 0.41 1.31 13.79
CA ARG A 14 0.27 -0.14 13.97
C ARG A 14 -0.75 -0.76 13.02
N PHE A 15 -1.91 -0.12 12.86
CA PHE A 15 -2.96 -0.60 11.98
C PHE A 15 -2.47 -0.69 10.54
N LEU A 16 -1.88 0.38 10.02
CA LEU A 16 -1.40 0.43 8.63
C LEU A 16 -0.22 -0.54 8.43
N GLU A 17 0.71 -0.62 9.38
CA GLU A 17 1.82 -1.59 9.32
C GLU A 17 1.32 -3.03 9.26
N GLN A 18 0.37 -3.42 10.11
CA GLN A 18 -0.20 -4.76 10.10
C GLN A 18 -1.00 -5.04 8.84
N THR A 19 -1.88 -4.11 8.47
CA THR A 19 -2.73 -4.22 7.27
C THR A 19 -1.91 -4.48 6.02
N PHE A 20 -0.83 -3.72 5.80
CA PHE A 20 0.02 -3.93 4.63
C PHE A 20 0.91 -5.18 4.74
N LYS A 21 1.41 -5.54 5.94
CA LYS A 21 2.19 -6.78 6.13
C LYS A 21 1.36 -8.04 5.87
N ASP A 22 0.08 -8.01 6.21
CA ASP A 22 -0.84 -9.13 6.02
C ASP A 22 -1.49 -9.13 4.62
N ALA A 23 -1.39 -8.03 3.88
CA ALA A 23 -1.97 -7.89 2.55
C ALA A 23 -1.29 -8.82 1.53
N VAL A 24 -2.11 -9.63 0.87
CA VAL A 24 -1.73 -10.41 -0.31
C VAL A 24 -2.65 -10.02 -1.45
N ILE A 25 -2.14 -9.24 -2.39
CA ILE A 25 -2.92 -8.66 -3.49
C ILE A 25 -2.71 -9.51 -4.75
N PRO A 26 -3.74 -10.22 -5.25
CA PRO A 26 -3.67 -10.85 -6.56
C PRO A 26 -3.55 -9.79 -7.65
N LEU A 27 -2.63 -9.96 -8.59
CA LEU A 27 -2.48 -9.04 -9.71
C LEU A 27 -3.23 -9.58 -10.93
N GLU A 28 -4.31 -8.92 -11.31
CA GLU A 28 -5.07 -9.28 -12.51
C GLU A 28 -4.21 -9.14 -13.79
N GLY A 29 -4.53 -9.94 -14.81
CA GLY A 29 -3.76 -9.98 -16.07
C GLY A 29 -2.42 -10.72 -15.97
N THR A 30 -2.11 -11.32 -14.82
CA THR A 30 -0.92 -12.15 -14.60
C THR A 30 -1.27 -13.63 -14.47
N GLU A 31 -0.26 -14.51 -14.49
CA GLU A 31 -0.44 -15.96 -14.34
C GLU A 31 -0.43 -16.36 -12.86
N GLY A 32 -1.28 -15.72 -12.07
CA GLY A 32 -1.40 -15.95 -10.63
C GLY A 32 -0.33 -15.24 -9.79
N ALA A 33 0.19 -14.10 -10.28
CA ALA A 33 1.12 -13.30 -9.51
C ALA A 33 0.45 -12.67 -8.29
N LYS A 34 1.19 -12.61 -7.18
CA LYS A 34 0.72 -12.03 -5.92
C LYS A 34 1.71 -10.98 -5.45
N MET A 35 1.19 -9.81 -5.10
CA MET A 35 1.93 -8.73 -4.49
C MET A 35 1.82 -8.80 -2.96
N SER A 36 2.91 -8.50 -2.28
CA SER A 36 3.00 -8.45 -0.82
C SER A 36 3.99 -7.37 -0.40
N PHE A 37 3.92 -6.92 0.86
CA PHE A 37 4.79 -5.88 1.40
C PHE A 37 5.72 -6.48 2.46
N PHE A 38 7.01 -6.22 2.34
CA PHE A 38 8.03 -6.75 3.27
C PHE A 38 8.62 -5.68 4.20
N ARG A 39 8.46 -4.40 3.83
CA ARG A 39 8.76 -3.27 4.72
C ARG A 39 7.65 -2.24 4.59
N VAL A 40 7.17 -1.77 5.73
CA VAL A 40 6.12 -0.76 5.84
C VAL A 40 6.59 0.25 6.87
N GLU A 41 6.75 1.50 6.45
CA GLU A 41 7.02 2.61 7.35
C GLU A 41 5.91 3.65 7.24
N VAL A 42 5.41 4.09 8.40
CA VAL A 42 4.33 5.07 8.49
C VAL A 42 4.82 6.24 9.33
N ARG A 43 4.71 7.46 8.79
CA ARG A 43 5.10 8.71 9.44
C ARG A 43 3.97 9.72 9.36
N GLY A 44 4.03 10.72 10.24
CA GLY A 44 3.01 11.76 10.37
C GLY A 44 2.11 11.56 11.58
N ASP A 45 1.03 12.32 11.58
CA ASP A 45 0.14 12.54 12.72
C ASP A 45 -1.29 12.13 12.38
N CYS A 46 -1.98 11.59 13.38
CA CYS A 46 -3.35 11.11 13.29
C CYS A 46 -4.08 11.36 14.61
N ALA A 47 -5.22 12.02 14.52
CA ALA A 47 -6.13 12.26 15.61
C ALA A 47 -7.57 11.98 15.19
N LEU A 48 -8.43 11.77 16.19
CA LEU A 48 -9.86 11.63 16.00
C LEU A 48 -10.58 12.57 16.95
N ALA A 49 -11.32 13.52 16.40
CA ALA A 49 -12.20 14.39 17.15
C ALA A 49 -13.65 13.91 17.04
N VAL A 50 -14.49 14.28 18.01
CA VAL A 50 -15.94 14.05 17.95
C VAL A 50 -16.68 15.38 17.96
N LYS A 51 -17.42 15.66 16.88
CA LYS A 51 -18.22 16.88 16.74
C LYS A 51 -19.69 16.52 16.53
N ALA A 52 -20.55 16.97 17.45
CA ALA A 52 -21.99 16.67 17.42
C ALA A 52 -22.28 15.16 17.28
N GLY A 53 -21.53 14.32 17.99
CA GLY A 53 -21.67 12.86 17.95
C GLY A 53 -21.10 12.18 16.69
N LYS A 54 -20.47 12.94 15.79
CA LYS A 54 -19.87 12.38 14.56
C LYS A 54 -18.34 12.35 14.66
N PRO A 55 -17.69 11.23 14.33
CA PRO A 55 -16.23 11.16 14.23
C PRO A 55 -15.71 12.08 13.12
N GLN A 56 -14.64 12.80 13.42
CA GLN A 56 -13.91 13.69 12.53
C GLN A 56 -12.43 13.26 12.54
N PRO A 57 -12.02 12.42 11.57
CA PRO A 57 -10.60 12.11 11.37
C PRO A 57 -9.82 13.38 11.05
N ILE A 58 -8.65 13.51 11.65
CA ILE A 58 -7.68 14.58 11.37
C ILE A 58 -6.34 13.89 11.21
N PHE A 59 -5.79 13.83 10.00
CA PHE A 59 -4.51 13.16 9.80
C PHE A 59 -3.75 13.74 8.62
N GLU A 60 -2.43 13.60 8.69
CA GLU A 60 -1.49 13.81 7.59
C GLU A 60 -0.42 12.72 7.71
N LEU A 61 -0.45 11.77 6.78
CA LEU A 61 0.36 10.56 6.83
C LEU A 61 1.20 10.41 5.55
N LYS A 62 2.40 9.86 5.74
CA LYS A 62 3.30 9.44 4.67
C LYS A 62 3.69 8.00 4.88
N LEU A 63 3.73 7.23 3.80
CA LEU A 63 4.07 5.82 3.86
C LEU A 63 5.18 5.47 2.88
N GLU A 64 6.11 4.63 3.32
CA GLU A 64 7.09 3.96 2.46
C GLU A 64 6.79 2.45 2.51
N LEU A 65 6.38 1.90 1.36
CA LEU A 65 5.93 0.52 1.22
C LEU A 65 6.86 -0.22 0.26
N ASP A 66 7.78 -1.04 0.77
CA ASP A 66 8.60 -1.90 -0.08
C ASP A 66 7.82 -3.17 -0.40
N TRP A 67 7.62 -3.41 -1.68
CA TRP A 67 6.79 -4.49 -2.19
C TRP A 67 7.60 -5.51 -2.98
N LYS A 68 7.08 -6.73 -3.00
CA LYS A 68 7.51 -7.79 -3.92
C LYS A 68 6.30 -8.43 -4.59
N VAL A 69 6.49 -8.88 -5.80
CA VAL A 69 5.55 -9.68 -6.58
C VAL A 69 6.19 -11.02 -6.84
N GLU A 70 5.48 -12.09 -6.52
CA GLU A 70 5.90 -13.46 -6.80
C GLU A 70 4.93 -14.07 -7.81
N GLN A 71 5.45 -14.55 -8.94
CA GLN A 71 4.69 -15.30 -9.93
C GLN A 71 5.28 -16.71 -10.08
N PRO A 72 4.52 -17.78 -9.83
CA PRO A 72 4.96 -19.13 -10.12
C PRO A 72 5.10 -19.31 -11.63
N ILE A 73 6.21 -19.89 -12.08
CA ILE A 73 6.45 -20.24 -13.49
C ILE A 73 6.75 -21.74 -13.62
N GLU A 74 6.74 -22.26 -14.85
CA GLU A 74 7.00 -23.68 -15.15
C GLU A 74 6.12 -24.67 -14.36
N ARG A 75 4.84 -24.34 -14.18
CA ARG A 75 3.88 -25.11 -13.35
C ARG A 75 4.27 -25.17 -11.87
N GLY A 76 4.86 -24.11 -11.35
CA GLY A 76 5.22 -23.97 -9.93
C GLY A 76 6.60 -24.52 -9.56
N LYS A 77 7.45 -24.85 -10.54
CA LYS A 77 8.82 -25.32 -10.28
C LYS A 77 9.78 -24.21 -9.90
N SER A 78 9.47 -22.97 -10.28
CA SER A 78 10.27 -21.79 -9.97
C SER A 78 9.36 -20.57 -9.76
N ILE A 79 9.91 -19.53 -9.14
CA ILE A 79 9.22 -18.28 -8.84
C ILE A 79 9.99 -17.15 -9.50
N LEU A 80 9.27 -16.37 -10.31
CA LEU A 80 9.74 -15.08 -10.77
C LEU A 80 9.40 -14.04 -9.70
N GLU A 81 10.38 -13.20 -9.35
CA GLU A 81 10.21 -12.15 -8.36
C GLU A 81 10.48 -10.78 -8.99
N ALA A 82 9.56 -9.84 -8.79
CA ALA A 82 9.77 -8.42 -9.06
C ALA A 82 9.64 -7.63 -7.75
N LYS A 83 10.42 -6.56 -7.59
CA LYS A 83 10.46 -5.75 -6.38
C LYS A 83 10.34 -4.27 -6.69
N GLY A 84 10.03 -3.49 -5.67
CA GLY A 84 10.06 -2.04 -5.76
C GLY A 84 9.54 -1.39 -4.50
N GLN A 85 9.18 -0.11 -4.63
CA GLN A 85 8.66 0.71 -3.56
C GLN A 85 7.45 1.52 -4.02
N ILE A 86 6.45 1.65 -3.17
CA ILE A 86 5.38 2.65 -3.28
C ILE A 86 5.60 3.68 -2.17
N GLN A 87 5.70 4.94 -2.56
CA GLN A 87 5.80 6.06 -1.63
C GLN A 87 4.47 6.81 -1.66
N VAL A 88 3.74 6.79 -0.54
CA VAL A 88 2.57 7.64 -0.33
C VAL A 88 3.11 8.96 0.20
N THR A 89 3.17 9.95 -0.68
CA THR A 89 3.82 11.24 -0.41
C THR A 89 2.91 12.21 0.32
N ASP A 90 1.60 12.05 0.13
CA ASP A 90 0.57 12.85 0.77
C ASP A 90 -0.72 12.02 0.91
N PHE A 91 -1.15 11.81 2.15
CA PHE A 91 -2.42 11.19 2.49
C PHE A 91 -2.99 11.91 3.72
N SER A 92 -4.03 12.70 3.51
CA SER A 92 -4.58 13.56 4.55
C SER A 92 -6.09 13.41 4.70
N SER A 93 -6.63 13.87 5.82
CA SER A 93 -8.08 13.90 6.05
C SER A 93 -8.83 14.87 5.14
N GLU A 94 -8.13 15.84 4.52
CA GLU A 94 -8.74 16.80 3.58
C GLU A 94 -9.01 16.17 2.20
N ASP A 95 -8.14 15.25 1.78
CA ASP A 95 -8.27 14.52 0.52
C ASP A 95 -7.96 13.02 0.71
N SER A 96 -8.74 12.38 1.59
CA SER A 96 -8.52 10.98 1.93
C SER A 96 -8.87 10.01 0.80
N SER A 97 -9.61 10.48 -0.22
CA SER A 97 -10.03 9.68 -1.37
C SER A 97 -8.94 9.50 -2.42
N GLU A 98 -8.00 10.45 -2.53
CA GLU A 98 -7.01 10.46 -3.61
C GLU A 98 -5.57 10.59 -3.06
N PRO A 99 -5.07 9.59 -2.31
CA PRO A 99 -3.70 9.62 -1.80
C PRO A 99 -2.68 9.77 -2.93
N GLN A 100 -1.76 10.73 -2.78
CA GLN A 100 -0.70 10.94 -3.75
C GLN A 100 0.39 9.88 -3.57
N MET A 101 0.65 9.14 -4.65
CA MET A 101 1.59 8.02 -4.60
C MET A 101 2.55 7.99 -5.79
N LYS A 102 3.81 7.73 -5.49
CA LYS A 102 4.88 7.42 -6.45
C LYS A 102 5.22 5.94 -6.41
N LEU A 103 5.21 5.29 -7.57
CA LEU A 103 5.65 3.91 -7.74
C LEU A 103 7.08 3.91 -8.30
N VAL A 104 7.96 3.14 -7.67
CA VAL A 104 9.33 2.89 -8.12
C VAL A 104 9.47 1.38 -8.28
N CYS A 105 9.80 0.90 -9.47
CA CYS A 105 10.09 -0.51 -9.70
C CYS A 105 11.60 -0.73 -9.70
N ASP A 106 12.04 -1.83 -9.10
CA ASP A 106 13.41 -2.30 -9.22
C ASP A 106 13.58 -2.96 -10.59
N ASN A 107 14.37 -2.31 -11.45
CA ASN A 107 14.65 -2.76 -12.80
C ASN A 107 16.03 -3.42 -12.91
N GLN A 108 16.64 -3.82 -11.79
CA GLN A 108 17.89 -4.55 -11.80
C GLN A 108 17.69 -5.93 -12.41
N MET A 109 18.39 -6.17 -13.51
CA MET A 109 18.37 -7.44 -14.23
C MET A 109 19.56 -8.30 -13.79
N PRO A 110 19.37 -9.60 -13.54
CA PRO A 110 20.48 -10.48 -13.26
C PRO A 110 21.43 -10.56 -14.48
N PRO A 111 22.75 -10.72 -14.27
CA PRO A 111 23.70 -10.90 -15.36
C PRO A 111 23.30 -12.08 -16.26
N GLY A 112 23.20 -11.84 -17.57
CA GLY A 112 22.79 -12.86 -18.54
C GLY A 112 21.27 -13.05 -18.69
N ALA A 113 20.45 -12.15 -18.12
CA ALA A 113 19.01 -12.17 -18.32
C ALA A 113 18.63 -12.09 -19.80
N THR A 114 17.70 -12.96 -20.22
CA THR A 114 17.21 -13.02 -21.59
C THR A 114 16.15 -11.93 -21.84
N PRO A 115 15.86 -11.57 -23.11
CA PRO A 115 14.76 -10.67 -23.44
C PRO A 115 13.41 -11.13 -22.86
N ALA A 116 13.14 -12.44 -22.87
CA ALA A 116 11.92 -13.00 -22.30
C ALA A 116 11.79 -12.74 -20.78
N PHE A 117 12.91 -12.77 -20.04
CA PHE A 117 12.90 -12.41 -18.62
C PHE A 117 12.52 -10.94 -18.41
N LYS A 118 13.03 -10.05 -19.28
CA LYS A 118 12.69 -8.63 -19.25
C LYS A 118 11.20 -8.40 -19.49
N ASP A 119 10.64 -9.04 -20.52
CA ASP A 119 9.23 -8.90 -20.87
C ASP A 119 8.31 -9.34 -19.72
N LEU A 120 8.69 -10.40 -19.00
CA LEU A 120 7.97 -10.85 -17.82
C LEU A 120 8.07 -9.84 -16.65
N MET A 121 9.26 -9.29 -16.40
CA MET A 121 9.45 -8.23 -15.39
C MET A 121 8.61 -6.99 -15.71
N ASP A 122 8.62 -6.56 -16.97
CA ASP A 122 7.83 -5.42 -17.44
C ASP A 122 6.32 -5.70 -17.32
N LYS A 123 5.87 -6.94 -17.56
CA LYS A 123 4.49 -7.36 -17.34
C LYS A 123 4.09 -7.28 -15.86
N LEU A 124 4.93 -7.78 -14.95
CA LEU A 124 4.67 -7.70 -13.51
C LEU A 124 4.63 -6.25 -13.02
N ASN A 125 5.61 -5.43 -13.43
CA ASN A 125 5.66 -4.01 -13.11
C ASN A 125 4.42 -3.26 -13.65
N GLY A 126 3.98 -3.61 -14.87
CA GLY A 126 2.74 -3.10 -15.45
C GLY A 126 1.51 -3.42 -14.60
N ALA A 127 1.41 -4.67 -14.12
CA ALA A 127 0.29 -5.10 -13.28
C ALA A 127 0.28 -4.42 -11.90
N VAL A 128 1.44 -4.18 -11.30
CA VAL A 128 1.54 -3.37 -10.07
C VAL A 128 1.07 -1.95 -10.32
N LYS A 129 1.43 -1.37 -11.47
CA LYS A 129 1.03 -0.01 -11.84
C LYS A 129 -0.48 0.13 -12.05
N SER A 130 -1.13 -0.86 -12.68
CA SER A 130 -2.56 -0.82 -12.98
C SER A 130 -3.44 -1.27 -11.81
N HIS A 131 -3.05 -2.32 -11.07
CA HIS A 131 -3.86 -2.92 -10.00
C HIS A 131 -3.28 -2.67 -8.62
N GLY A 132 -1.98 -2.94 -8.42
CA GLY A 132 -1.35 -2.85 -7.11
C GLY A 132 -1.46 -1.45 -6.48
N LYS A 133 -1.19 -0.40 -7.26
CA LYS A 133 -1.37 0.99 -6.80
C LYS A 133 -2.83 1.31 -6.44
N GLY A 134 -3.78 0.78 -7.21
CA GLY A 134 -5.21 0.96 -6.95
C GLY A 134 -5.64 0.34 -5.62
N GLU A 135 -5.18 -0.87 -5.34
CA GLU A 135 -5.46 -1.55 -4.07
C GLU A 135 -4.83 -0.84 -2.87
N VAL A 136 -3.62 -0.29 -3.00
CA VAL A 136 -3.03 0.57 -1.95
C VAL A 136 -3.91 1.79 -1.69
N ALA A 137 -4.40 2.46 -2.76
CA ALA A 137 -5.31 3.58 -2.60
C ALA A 137 -6.60 3.17 -1.88
N ARG A 138 -7.19 2.03 -2.26
CA ARG A 138 -8.41 1.49 -1.65
C ARG A 138 -8.22 1.20 -0.14
N ILE A 139 -7.13 0.52 0.24
CA ILE A 139 -6.81 0.23 1.65
C ILE A 139 -6.73 1.52 2.47
N LEU A 140 -6.09 2.56 1.93
CA LEU A 140 -5.96 3.84 2.63
C LEU A 140 -7.29 4.60 2.71
N ALA A 141 -7.96 4.77 1.57
CA ALA A 141 -9.16 5.61 1.46
C ALA A 141 -10.40 4.97 2.10
N GLU A 142 -10.50 3.64 2.07
CA GLU A 142 -11.66 2.90 2.55
C GLU A 142 -11.35 2.24 3.90
N ASP A 143 -10.43 1.28 3.94
CA ASP A 143 -10.25 0.42 5.12
C ASP A 143 -9.75 1.24 6.32
N PHE A 144 -8.68 2.02 6.13
CA PHE A 144 -8.10 2.83 7.21
C PHE A 144 -9.07 3.91 7.70
N VAL A 145 -9.67 4.68 6.80
CA VAL A 145 -10.59 5.79 7.18
C VAL A 145 -11.82 5.25 7.90
N VAL A 146 -12.36 4.11 7.46
CA VAL A 146 -13.51 3.46 8.11
C VAL A 146 -13.13 2.96 9.50
N GLU A 147 -11.99 2.30 9.65
CA GLU A 147 -11.55 1.78 10.95
C GLU A 147 -11.17 2.90 11.93
N LEU A 148 -10.58 3.99 11.44
CA LEU A 148 -10.27 5.16 12.28
C LEU A 148 -11.54 5.77 12.86
N LYS A 149 -12.61 5.90 12.06
CA LYS A 149 -13.91 6.41 12.53
C LYS A 149 -14.57 5.53 13.60
N LYS A 150 -14.17 4.27 13.74
CA LYS A 150 -14.66 3.35 14.79
C LYS A 150 -13.91 3.49 16.11
N GLN A 151 -12.79 4.22 16.15
CA GLN A 151 -11.96 4.42 17.36
C GLN A 151 -12.49 5.52 18.30
N VAL A 152 -13.79 5.85 18.27
CA VAL A 152 -14.40 6.91 19.11
C VAL A 152 -14.46 6.50 20.57
#